data_AF-A0A8T4NWI1-F1
#
_entry.id   AF-A0A8T4NWI1-F1
#
_cell.length_a   1.000
_cell.length_b   1.000
_cell.length_c   1.000
_cell.angle_alpha   90.00
_cell.angle_beta   90.00
_cell.angle_gamma   90.00
#
_symmetry.space_group_name_H-M   'P 1'
#
loop_
_entity.id
_entity.type
_entity.pdbx_description
1 polymer ?
#
loop_
_entity_poly.entity_id
_entity_poly.type
_entity_poly.pdbx_seq_one_letter_code
_entity_poly.pdbx_strand_id
1 'polypeptide(L)'
;MDKKIIGVMSLIAILSLSIFVSANMFVSEEYTSGNKYNVEIQLVEGWNILAGLYNINAISERSQIKKEDISVIWYYSPLKKEYFQMYPEEASEEDLNEDISFYEGDDPILTSAMWVYSKKAGSLSYSTIRYDKLNKRKLASGWNFVSITPDMKDGFVGLCKIEKSYFWDNYNKEWLDFPYSNPNEFSWDGDTVFGYGLIIKVSSDCTLGSSSVSSTNPPSLPSDEEGSCIDSDGGLNYYENGMITINGTQFRGDLCLNYYNTEYGTLREYYCDSDGNVQQELYECPNKCIDGACI
;
A
#
# COMPACT_ATOMS: atom_id res chain seq x y z
N MET A 1 -58.63 3.46 3.47
CA MET A 1 -57.23 3.76 3.11
C MET A 1 -56.93 3.00 1.84
N ASP A 2 -56.45 3.70 0.81
CA ASP A 2 -56.29 3.11 -0.52
C ASP A 2 -55.18 2.05 -0.52
N LYS A 3 -55.44 0.86 -1.08
CA LYS A 3 -54.50 -0.27 -1.05
C LYS A 3 -53.15 0.07 -1.72
N LYS A 4 -53.16 1.04 -2.64
CA LYS A 4 -51.95 1.55 -3.29
C LYS A 4 -51.05 2.34 -2.33
N ILE A 5 -51.61 3.04 -1.34
CA ILE A 5 -50.85 3.83 -0.37
C ILE A 5 -50.13 2.92 0.64
N ILE A 6 -50.76 1.80 1.03
CA ILE A 6 -50.16 0.83 1.96
C ILE A 6 -48.92 0.17 1.33
N GLY A 7 -48.97 -0.18 0.04
CA GLY A 7 -47.84 -0.81 -0.65
C GLY A 7 -46.61 0.10 -0.74
N VAL A 8 -46.81 1.39 -1.05
CA VAL A 8 -45.71 2.38 -1.14
C VAL A 8 -45.09 2.65 0.24
N MET A 9 -45.92 2.75 1.28
CA MET A 9 -45.43 2.93 2.67
C MET A 9 -44.62 1.72 3.16
N SER A 10 -45.02 0.49 2.82
CA SER A 10 -44.23 -0.71 3.15
C SER A 10 -42.90 -0.77 2.39
N LEU A 11 -42.85 -0.35 1.12
CA LEU A 11 -41.60 -0.33 0.35
C LEU A 11 -40.62 0.73 0.89
N ILE A 12 -41.11 1.91 1.25
CA ILE A 12 -40.30 2.96 1.89
C ILE A 12 -39.82 2.51 3.27
N ALA A 13 -40.65 1.81 4.05
CA ALA A 13 -40.25 1.26 5.34
C ALA A 13 -39.14 0.20 5.20
N ILE A 14 -39.23 -0.68 4.19
CA ILE A 14 -38.20 -1.70 3.91
C ILE A 14 -36.90 -1.04 3.43
N LEU A 15 -36.98 0.00 2.58
CA LEU A 15 -35.81 0.77 2.15
C LEU A 15 -35.19 1.61 3.27
N SER A 16 -35.98 2.10 4.23
CA SER A 16 -35.47 2.81 5.42
C SER A 16 -34.89 1.88 6.48
N LEU A 17 -35.17 0.57 6.40
CA LEU A 17 -34.55 -0.48 7.19
C LEU A 17 -33.27 -1.02 6.53
N SER A 18 -32.77 -0.38 5.46
CA SER A 18 -31.39 -0.54 5.01
C SER A 18 -30.49 0.04 6.10
N ILE A 19 -30.21 -0.78 7.11
CA ILE A 19 -29.33 -0.46 8.23
C ILE A 19 -28.02 0.02 7.60
N PHE A 20 -27.66 1.29 7.82
CA PHE A 20 -26.31 1.76 7.53
C PHE A 20 -25.38 0.97 8.44
N VAL A 21 -24.70 -0.03 7.87
CA VAL A 21 -23.92 -0.96 8.66
C VAL A 21 -22.51 -0.41 8.80
N SER A 22 -22.25 0.20 9.96
CA SER A 22 -20.91 0.58 10.36
C SER A 22 -20.19 -0.66 10.91
N ALA A 23 -19.00 -0.99 10.41
CA ALA A 23 -18.06 -1.68 11.27
C ALA A 23 -17.64 -0.70 12.39
N ASN A 24 -17.27 -1.20 13.56
CA ASN A 24 -16.66 -0.36 14.57
C ASN A 24 -15.63 -1.20 15.31
N MET A 25 -14.46 -0.62 15.52
CA MET A 25 -13.44 -1.19 16.39
C MET A 25 -13.26 -0.26 17.58
N PHE A 26 -13.66 -0.72 18.76
CA PHE A 26 -13.49 0.04 19.99
C PHE A 26 -12.36 -0.57 20.82
N VAL A 27 -11.48 0.29 21.33
CA VAL A 27 -10.49 -0.09 22.34
C VAL A 27 -11.23 -0.16 23.68
N SER A 28 -11.25 -1.33 24.34
CA SER A 28 -11.78 -1.39 25.70
C SER A 28 -10.75 -0.75 26.64
N GLU A 29 -11.12 0.37 27.30
CA GLU A 29 -10.25 1.07 28.25
C GLU A 29 -9.96 0.26 29.53
N GLU A 30 -10.75 -0.78 29.80
CA GLU A 30 -10.44 -1.75 30.85
C GLU A 30 -9.35 -2.71 30.37
N TYR A 31 -8.16 -2.64 31.01
CA TYR A 31 -7.12 -3.67 31.19
C TYR A 31 -5.70 -3.11 30.98
N THR A 32 -5.09 -2.69 32.10
CA THR A 32 -3.74 -2.11 32.22
C THR A 32 -2.58 -3.08 32.00
N SER A 33 -2.73 -4.17 31.23
CA SER A 33 -1.59 -5.05 30.91
C SER A 33 -1.66 -5.80 29.58
N GLY A 34 -2.50 -5.36 28.63
CA GLY A 34 -2.51 -5.90 27.28
C GLY A 34 -3.74 -5.42 26.51
N ASN A 35 -3.55 -4.53 25.54
CA ASN A 35 -4.64 -3.96 24.75
C ASN A 35 -5.30 -5.08 23.93
N LYS A 36 -6.46 -5.57 24.40
CA LYS A 36 -7.37 -6.37 23.58
C LYS A 36 -8.21 -5.41 22.75
N TYR A 37 -8.47 -5.80 21.51
CA TYR A 37 -9.35 -5.03 20.64
C TYR A 37 -10.58 -5.85 20.33
N ASN A 38 -11.75 -5.25 20.46
CA ASN A 38 -13.00 -5.86 20.03
C ASN A 38 -13.27 -5.38 18.61
N VAL A 39 -13.25 -6.33 17.68
CA VAL A 39 -13.56 -6.09 16.28
C VAL A 39 -15.03 -6.45 16.06
N GLU A 40 -15.74 -5.58 15.35
CA GLU A 40 -17.09 -5.84 14.87
C GLU A 40 -17.19 -5.40 13.41
N ILE A 41 -17.38 -6.37 12.53
CA ILE A 41 -17.35 -6.21 11.08
C ILE A 41 -18.53 -6.94 10.43
N GLN A 42 -18.93 -6.50 9.24
CA GLN A 42 -19.90 -7.23 8.44
C GLN A 42 -19.19 -8.16 7.49
N LEU A 43 -19.60 -9.42 7.53
CA LEU A 43 -19.22 -10.41 6.54
C LEU A 43 -20.35 -10.58 5.54
N VAL A 44 -19.96 -10.83 4.30
CA VAL A 44 -20.85 -11.48 3.35
C VAL A 44 -20.47 -12.96 3.23
N GLU A 45 -21.39 -13.74 2.70
CA GLU A 45 -21.10 -15.12 2.33
C GLU A 45 -19.93 -15.17 1.31
N GLY A 46 -19.09 -16.18 1.43
CA GLY A 46 -17.88 -16.37 0.64
C GLY A 46 -16.62 -15.79 1.29
N TRP A 47 -15.67 -15.38 0.44
CA TRP A 47 -14.36 -14.90 0.87
C TRP A 47 -14.40 -13.46 1.39
N ASN A 48 -13.73 -13.27 2.53
CA ASN A 48 -13.49 -11.99 3.19
C ASN A 48 -12.01 -11.89 3.63
N ILE A 49 -11.47 -10.68 3.77
CA ILE A 49 -10.13 -10.45 4.36
C ILE A 49 -10.26 -9.69 5.67
N LEU A 50 -9.86 -10.35 6.76
CA LEU A 50 -10.12 -9.90 8.12
C LEU A 50 -8.83 -9.77 8.92
N ALA A 51 -8.84 -8.87 9.90
CA ALA A 51 -7.70 -8.64 10.76
C ALA A 51 -7.59 -9.69 11.88
N GLY A 52 -6.49 -10.45 11.93
CA GLY A 52 -6.08 -11.21 13.13
C GLY A 52 -7.10 -12.19 13.72
N LEU A 53 -7.97 -12.82 12.91
CA LEU A 53 -8.87 -13.89 13.38
C LEU A 53 -8.11 -15.22 13.50
N TYR A 54 -7.07 -15.25 14.33
CA TYR A 54 -6.24 -16.43 14.57
C TYR A 54 -6.97 -17.49 15.41
N ASN A 55 -7.58 -17.06 16.53
CA ASN A 55 -8.30 -17.96 17.42
C ASN A 55 -9.79 -17.90 17.13
N ILE A 56 -10.32 -18.93 16.45
CA ILE A 56 -11.74 -19.02 16.10
C ILE A 56 -12.66 -19.02 17.33
N ASN A 57 -12.16 -19.41 18.51
CA ASN A 57 -12.94 -19.39 19.74
C ASN A 57 -13.05 -17.98 20.36
N ALA A 58 -12.35 -16.98 19.78
CA ALA A 58 -12.47 -15.59 20.17
C ALA A 58 -13.72 -14.90 19.57
N ILE A 59 -14.48 -15.60 18.71
CA ILE A 59 -15.77 -15.12 18.22
C ILE A 59 -16.73 -14.96 19.39
N SER A 60 -17.29 -13.75 19.53
CA SER A 60 -18.19 -13.39 20.61
C SER A 60 -19.54 -14.11 20.50
N GLU A 61 -20.14 -14.46 21.64
CA GLU A 61 -21.50 -15.01 21.70
C GLU A 61 -22.56 -14.06 21.12
N ARG A 62 -22.30 -12.75 21.07
CA ARG A 62 -23.20 -11.76 20.45
C ARG A 62 -23.11 -11.71 18.93
N SER A 63 -22.09 -12.32 18.34
CA SER A 63 -21.86 -12.35 16.89
C SER A 63 -22.99 -13.08 16.16
N GLN A 64 -23.48 -12.57 15.02
CA GLN A 64 -24.45 -13.28 14.19
C GLN A 64 -23.82 -14.44 13.42
N ILE A 65 -22.54 -14.29 13.07
CA ILE A 65 -21.68 -15.33 12.51
C ILE A 65 -21.05 -16.11 13.65
N LYS A 66 -21.25 -17.43 13.67
CA LYS A 66 -20.69 -18.35 14.66
C LYS A 66 -19.47 -19.08 14.10
N LYS A 67 -18.76 -19.80 14.97
CA LYS A 67 -17.61 -20.64 14.59
C LYS A 67 -17.98 -21.62 13.48
N GLU A 68 -19.16 -22.22 13.55
CA GLU A 68 -19.64 -23.23 12.59
C GLU A 68 -19.96 -22.63 11.21
N ASP A 69 -20.22 -21.33 11.16
CA ASP A 69 -20.44 -20.55 9.94
C ASP A 69 -19.12 -20.21 9.22
N ILE A 70 -17.97 -20.32 9.90
CA ILE A 70 -16.66 -20.17 9.26
C ILE A 70 -16.21 -21.53 8.71
N SER A 71 -15.81 -21.56 7.44
CA SER A 71 -15.43 -22.80 6.78
C SER A 71 -13.92 -23.03 6.77
N VAL A 72 -13.15 -21.98 6.51
CA VAL A 72 -11.68 -22.04 6.43
C VAL A 72 -11.08 -20.67 6.72
N ILE A 73 -9.90 -20.66 7.33
CA ILE A 73 -9.07 -19.47 7.52
C ILE A 73 -7.70 -19.75 6.92
N TRP A 74 -7.20 -18.83 6.08
CA TRP A 74 -5.84 -18.90 5.52
C TRP A 74 -5.01 -17.69 5.94
N TYR A 75 -3.83 -17.98 6.47
CA TYR A 75 -2.75 -17.03 6.71
C TYR A 75 -1.78 -17.08 5.53
N TYR A 76 -1.21 -15.94 5.14
CA TYR A 76 -0.15 -15.87 4.14
C TYR A 76 1.16 -15.53 4.82
N SER A 77 2.16 -16.42 4.74
CA SER A 77 3.50 -16.12 5.23
C SER A 77 4.25 -15.27 4.21
N PRO A 78 4.64 -14.04 4.54
CA PRO A 78 5.38 -13.19 3.62
C PRO A 78 6.83 -13.67 3.42
N LEU A 79 7.42 -14.37 4.41
CA LEU A 79 8.77 -14.92 4.31
C LEU A 79 8.82 -16.16 3.43
N LYS A 80 7.91 -17.12 3.65
CA LYS A 80 7.84 -18.37 2.89
C LYS A 80 7.10 -18.23 1.56
N LYS A 81 6.32 -17.16 1.40
CA LYS A 81 5.53 -16.85 0.19
C LYS A 81 4.48 -17.93 -0.13
N GLU A 82 3.87 -18.47 0.91
CA GLU A 82 2.85 -19.51 0.82
C GLU A 82 1.71 -19.30 1.81
N TYR A 83 0.61 -20.01 1.58
CA TYR A 83 -0.57 -19.97 2.44
C TYR A 83 -0.58 -21.14 3.42
N PHE A 84 -0.88 -20.83 4.68
CA PHE A 84 -1.09 -21.80 5.75
C PHE A 84 -2.55 -21.80 6.17
N GLN A 85 -3.13 -22.99 6.28
CA GLN A 85 -4.48 -23.14 6.80
C GLN A 85 -4.43 -22.99 8.31
N MET A 86 -5.23 -22.08 8.87
CA MET A 86 -5.30 -21.83 10.31
C MET A 86 -6.56 -22.44 10.94
N TYR A 87 -7.55 -22.79 10.12
CA TYR A 87 -8.80 -23.41 10.54
C TYR A 87 -9.40 -24.17 9.35
N PRO A 88 -9.99 -25.38 9.53
CA PRO A 88 -10.22 -26.07 10.80
C PRO A 88 -8.99 -26.80 11.34
N GLU A 89 -8.02 -27.08 10.48
CA GLU A 89 -6.73 -27.65 10.84
C GLU A 89 -5.75 -26.50 11.06
N GLU A 90 -5.14 -26.46 12.25
CA GLU A 90 -4.17 -25.44 12.62
C GLU A 90 -2.81 -25.81 12.01
N ALA A 91 -2.17 -24.87 11.30
CA ALA A 91 -0.78 -25.01 10.88
C ALA A 91 0.11 -25.29 12.09
N SER A 92 1.13 -26.14 11.92
CA SER A 92 1.99 -26.49 13.04
C SER A 92 2.81 -25.29 13.50
N GLU A 93 3.21 -25.27 14.77
CA GLU A 93 4.14 -24.23 15.25
C GLU A 93 5.45 -24.23 14.44
N GLU A 94 5.90 -25.39 13.95
CA GLU A 94 7.08 -25.50 13.09
C GLU A 94 6.90 -24.80 11.74
N ASP A 95 5.70 -24.89 11.15
CA ASP A 95 5.35 -24.18 9.92
C ASP A 95 5.39 -22.66 10.10
N LEU A 96 5.11 -22.18 11.30
CA LEU A 96 5.00 -20.76 11.62
C LEU A 96 6.25 -20.19 12.31
N ASN A 97 7.18 -21.04 12.75
CA ASN A 97 8.33 -20.65 13.58
C ASN A 97 9.24 -19.62 12.90
N GLU A 98 9.43 -19.74 11.58
CA GLU A 98 10.23 -18.78 10.81
C GLU A 98 9.63 -17.38 10.87
N ASP A 99 8.31 -17.27 10.63
CA ASP A 99 7.59 -16.02 10.78
C ASP A 99 7.65 -15.53 12.23
N ILE A 100 7.31 -16.36 13.22
CA ILE A 100 7.35 -15.95 14.64
C ILE A 100 8.73 -15.41 15.04
N SER A 101 9.81 -16.01 14.54
CA SER A 101 11.19 -15.62 14.85
C SER A 101 11.60 -14.27 14.25
N PHE A 102 11.14 -13.94 13.04
CA PHE A 102 11.52 -12.71 12.33
C PHE A 102 11.02 -11.43 13.03
N TYR A 103 9.90 -11.53 13.74
CA TYR A 103 9.20 -10.38 14.29
C TYR A 103 9.53 -10.08 15.76
N GLU A 104 10.49 -10.77 16.39
CA GLU A 104 11.04 -10.52 17.74
C GLU A 104 10.12 -9.73 18.69
N GLY A 105 9.15 -10.42 19.29
CA GLY A 105 8.25 -9.83 20.30
C GLY A 105 6.94 -9.25 19.76
N ASP A 106 6.81 -9.15 18.44
CA ASP A 106 5.54 -8.93 17.74
C ASP A 106 5.13 -10.26 17.10
N ASP A 107 3.91 -10.73 17.35
CA ASP A 107 3.40 -11.94 16.71
C ASP A 107 2.82 -11.54 15.34
N PRO A 108 3.50 -11.89 14.22
CA PRO A 108 3.12 -11.42 12.90
C PRO A 108 1.74 -11.91 12.50
N ILE A 109 1.31 -13.06 13.05
CA ILE A 109 0.04 -13.67 12.75
C ILE A 109 -1.10 -12.77 13.27
N LEU A 110 -0.91 -12.13 14.43
CA LEU A 110 -1.93 -11.26 15.04
C LEU A 110 -2.12 -9.94 14.30
N THR A 111 -1.04 -9.43 13.71
CA THR A 111 -1.05 -8.18 12.96
C THR A 111 -1.34 -8.39 11.47
N SER A 112 -1.27 -9.65 11.00
CA SER A 112 -1.58 -10.02 9.64
C SER A 112 -3.08 -10.09 9.39
N ALA A 113 -3.46 -9.72 8.19
CA ALA A 113 -4.79 -10.01 7.69
C ALA A 113 -4.87 -11.45 7.18
N MET A 114 -6.05 -12.04 7.21
CA MET A 114 -6.28 -13.43 6.84
C MET A 114 -7.48 -13.54 5.91
N TRP A 115 -7.42 -14.51 4.99
CA TRP A 115 -8.59 -14.92 4.25
C TRP A 115 -9.51 -15.73 5.14
N VAL A 116 -10.79 -15.37 5.14
CA VAL A 116 -11.83 -16.05 5.91
C VAL A 116 -13.00 -16.34 4.99
N TYR A 117 -13.33 -17.63 4.83
CA TYR A 117 -14.54 -18.03 4.13
C TYR A 117 -15.71 -18.18 5.10
N SER A 118 -16.75 -17.36 4.93
CA SER A 118 -17.99 -17.46 5.70
C SER A 118 -19.09 -18.13 4.88
N LYS A 119 -19.79 -19.09 5.46
CA LYS A 119 -20.95 -19.78 4.86
C LYS A 119 -22.23 -18.95 4.92
N LYS A 120 -22.17 -17.78 5.55
CA LYS A 120 -23.33 -16.96 5.87
C LYS A 120 -22.94 -15.49 5.94
N ALA A 121 -23.83 -14.60 5.51
CA ALA A 121 -23.67 -13.16 5.73
C ALA A 121 -24.17 -12.72 7.11
N GLY A 122 -23.54 -11.72 7.72
CA GLY A 122 -23.94 -11.16 9.00
C GLY A 122 -22.80 -10.49 9.77
N SER A 123 -23.12 -9.96 10.94
CA SER A 123 -22.12 -9.36 11.82
C SER A 123 -21.22 -10.43 12.42
N LEU A 124 -19.91 -10.25 12.27
CA LEU A 124 -18.89 -10.99 13.00
C LEU A 124 -18.33 -10.07 14.09
N SER A 125 -18.41 -10.50 15.34
CA SER A 125 -17.69 -9.83 16.44
C SER A 125 -16.74 -10.79 17.12
N TYR A 126 -15.50 -10.37 17.35
CA TYR A 126 -14.47 -11.17 18.00
C TYR A 126 -13.46 -10.28 18.73
N SER A 127 -12.76 -10.85 19.70
CA SER A 127 -11.65 -10.18 20.37
C SER A 127 -10.33 -10.63 19.77
N THR A 128 -9.52 -9.68 19.32
CA THR A 128 -8.14 -9.94 18.89
C THR A 128 -7.16 -9.45 19.94
N ILE A 129 -6.04 -10.15 20.05
CA ILE A 129 -4.96 -9.81 20.95
C ILE A 129 -4.01 -8.84 20.26
N ARG A 130 -3.71 -7.73 20.97
CA ARG A 130 -2.59 -6.81 20.78
C ARG A 130 -2.18 -6.56 19.31
N TYR A 131 -2.66 -5.45 18.75
CA TYR A 131 -1.93 -4.79 17.68
C TYR A 131 -0.75 -4.03 18.28
N ASP A 132 0.46 -4.40 17.86
CA ASP A 132 1.60 -3.51 18.05
C ASP A 132 1.41 -2.23 17.24
N LYS A 133 1.98 -1.15 17.77
CA LYS A 133 1.94 0.17 17.12
C LYS A 133 2.49 0.02 15.71
N LEU A 134 1.87 0.74 14.78
CA LEU A 134 2.22 0.75 13.36
C LEU A 134 3.72 0.91 13.11
N ASN A 135 4.39 1.75 13.91
CA ASN A 135 5.84 2.02 13.85
C ASN A 135 6.75 0.84 14.24
N LYS A 136 6.18 -0.29 14.67
CA LYS A 136 6.91 -1.54 14.93
C LYS A 136 6.62 -2.62 13.91
N ARG A 137 5.59 -2.44 13.07
CA ARG A 137 5.13 -3.47 12.14
C ARG A 137 6.13 -3.63 11.00
N LYS A 138 6.90 -4.70 11.04
CA LYS A 138 7.82 -5.10 9.97
C LYS A 138 7.02 -5.64 8.77
N LEU A 139 7.52 -5.43 7.56
CA LEU A 139 7.04 -6.05 6.34
C LEU A 139 8.22 -6.68 5.63
N ALA A 140 8.04 -7.88 5.08
CA ALA A 140 9.06 -8.52 4.25
C ALA A 140 8.93 -8.09 2.79
N SER A 141 10.02 -8.16 2.03
CA SER A 141 10.03 -7.91 0.59
C SER A 141 8.99 -8.78 -0.13
N GLY A 142 8.18 -8.15 -0.97
CA GLY A 142 7.07 -8.80 -1.66
C GLY A 142 5.73 -8.51 -0.98
N TRP A 143 4.82 -9.48 -1.06
CA TRP A 143 3.45 -9.34 -0.58
C TRP A 143 3.34 -9.54 0.93
N ASN A 144 2.52 -8.72 1.57
CA ASN A 144 2.21 -8.79 3.00
C ASN A 144 0.72 -8.56 3.19
N PHE A 145 0.10 -9.34 4.07
CA PHE A 145 -1.27 -9.13 4.49
C PHE A 145 -1.26 -8.34 5.79
N VAL A 146 -1.91 -7.18 5.81
CA VAL A 146 -1.79 -6.20 6.89
C VAL A 146 -3.17 -5.86 7.42
N SER A 147 -3.38 -6.02 8.72
CA SER A 147 -4.61 -5.59 9.39
C SER A 147 -4.74 -4.07 9.42
N ILE A 148 -5.92 -3.54 9.08
CA ILE A 148 -6.23 -2.11 9.24
C ILE A 148 -6.57 -1.85 10.70
N THR A 149 -5.72 -1.06 11.37
CA THR A 149 -5.80 -0.78 12.82
C THR A 149 -6.08 0.69 13.10
N PRO A 150 -6.57 1.06 14.31
CA PRO A 150 -6.96 2.44 14.61
C PRO A 150 -5.84 3.48 14.44
N ASP A 151 -4.59 3.08 14.62
CA ASP A 151 -3.40 3.92 14.42
C ASP A 151 -3.03 4.17 12.95
N MET A 152 -3.76 3.57 12.00
CA MET A 152 -3.69 3.90 10.56
C MET A 152 -4.68 4.99 10.14
N LYS A 153 -5.52 5.49 11.06
CA LYS A 153 -6.55 6.50 10.75
C LYS A 153 -5.99 7.77 10.11
N ASP A 154 -4.82 8.21 10.57
CA ASP A 154 -4.13 9.40 10.06
C ASP A 154 -3.24 9.08 8.83
N GLY A 155 -3.49 7.94 8.18
CA GLY A 155 -2.62 7.34 7.19
C GLY A 155 -1.43 6.62 7.81
N PHE A 156 -0.75 5.82 6.98
CA PHE A 156 0.53 5.21 7.35
C PHE A 156 1.64 5.84 6.50
N VAL A 157 2.68 6.33 7.18
CA VAL A 157 3.88 6.92 6.57
C VAL A 157 5.06 6.19 7.19
N GLY A 158 5.84 5.47 6.38
CA GLY A 158 6.95 4.67 6.87
C GLY A 158 8.13 4.66 5.90
N LEU A 159 9.15 3.88 6.25
CA LEU A 159 10.34 3.67 5.41
C LEU A 159 10.09 2.69 4.25
N CYS A 160 8.88 2.16 4.14
CA CYS A 160 8.51 1.19 3.13
C CYS A 160 8.28 1.85 1.77
N LYS A 161 9.05 1.45 0.77
CA LYS A 161 8.73 1.70 -0.64
C LYS A 161 7.64 0.74 -1.09
N ILE A 162 6.40 1.22 -1.03
CA ILE A 162 5.21 0.46 -1.45
C ILE A 162 5.13 0.46 -2.98
N GLU A 163 5.17 -0.72 -3.57
CA GLU A 163 5.02 -0.90 -5.02
C GLU A 163 3.55 -0.96 -5.43
N LYS A 164 2.75 -1.64 -4.61
CA LYS A 164 1.31 -1.85 -4.82
C LYS A 164 0.61 -2.01 -3.48
N SER A 165 -0.65 -1.60 -3.40
CA SER A 165 -1.51 -2.00 -2.29
C SER A 165 -2.95 -2.15 -2.75
N TYR A 166 -3.64 -3.12 -2.18
CA TYR A 166 -5.00 -3.49 -2.56
C TYR A 166 -5.87 -3.74 -1.34
N PHE A 167 -7.13 -3.36 -1.46
CA PHE A 167 -8.21 -3.70 -0.55
C PHE A 167 -9.18 -4.66 -1.25
N TRP A 168 -9.72 -5.63 -0.52
CA TRP A 168 -10.71 -6.55 -1.06
C TRP A 168 -12.11 -6.06 -0.74
N ASP A 169 -12.86 -5.67 -1.78
CA ASP A 169 -14.28 -5.35 -1.64
C ASP A 169 -15.07 -6.64 -1.44
N ASN A 170 -15.45 -6.89 -0.20
CA ASN A 170 -16.20 -8.09 0.17
C ASN A 170 -17.56 -8.18 -0.53
N TYR A 171 -18.22 -7.05 -0.82
CA TYR A 171 -19.55 -7.02 -1.42
C TYR A 171 -19.49 -7.28 -2.92
N ASN A 172 -18.59 -6.58 -3.61
CA ASN A 172 -18.44 -6.69 -5.07
C ASN A 172 -17.51 -7.85 -5.51
N LYS A 173 -16.79 -8.45 -4.56
CA LYS A 173 -15.83 -9.55 -4.80
C LYS A 173 -14.73 -9.18 -5.78
N GLU A 174 -14.17 -7.98 -5.59
CA GLU A 174 -13.10 -7.45 -6.44
C GLU A 174 -11.99 -6.76 -5.63
N TRP A 175 -10.84 -6.60 -6.27
CA TRP A 175 -9.71 -5.85 -5.71
C TRP A 175 -9.82 -4.37 -6.08
N LEU A 176 -9.62 -3.50 -5.10
CA LEU A 176 -9.53 -2.07 -5.25
C LEU A 176 -8.10 -1.59 -4.95
N ASP A 177 -7.54 -0.71 -5.77
CA ASP A 177 -6.23 -0.10 -5.50
C ASP A 177 -6.26 0.76 -4.24
N PHE A 178 -5.17 0.75 -3.47
CA PHE A 178 -4.99 1.55 -2.26
C PHE A 178 -3.64 2.29 -2.28
N PRO A 179 -3.53 3.54 -1.76
CA PRO A 179 -4.66 4.41 -1.44
C PRO A 179 -5.44 4.69 -2.72
N TYR A 180 -6.76 4.67 -2.64
CA TYR A 180 -7.60 4.94 -3.81
C TYR A 180 -7.19 6.29 -4.39
N SER A 181 -6.94 6.36 -5.70
CA SER A 181 -6.34 7.53 -6.37
C SER A 181 -7.14 8.83 -6.20
N ASN A 182 -8.37 8.73 -5.68
CA ASN A 182 -9.18 9.85 -5.23
C ASN A 182 -9.30 9.88 -3.69
N PRO A 183 -8.42 10.60 -2.96
CA PRO A 183 -8.48 10.72 -1.51
C PRO A 183 -9.78 11.35 -0.98
N ASN A 184 -10.60 11.96 -1.84
CA ASN A 184 -11.90 12.52 -1.47
C ASN A 184 -13.05 11.49 -1.50
N GLU A 185 -12.87 10.33 -2.11
CA GLU A 185 -13.92 9.28 -2.18
C GLU A 185 -13.80 8.26 -1.06
N PHE A 186 -12.59 8.02 -0.55
CA PHE A 186 -12.38 7.20 0.64
C PHE A 186 -12.17 8.11 1.86
N SER A 187 -13.26 8.78 2.27
CA SER A 187 -13.28 9.44 3.58
C SER A 187 -13.22 8.34 4.63
N TRP A 188 -12.20 8.37 5.50
CA TRP A 188 -12.16 7.62 6.76
C TRP A 188 -13.20 8.17 7.76
N ASP A 189 -14.37 8.59 7.27
CA ASP A 189 -15.51 9.04 8.06
C ASP A 189 -16.15 7.81 8.70
N GLY A 190 -15.47 7.31 9.73
CA GLY A 190 -15.98 6.31 10.64
C GLY A 190 -14.96 5.24 10.95
N ASP A 191 -15.10 4.67 12.16
CA ASP A 191 -14.34 3.51 12.64
C ASP A 191 -14.70 2.21 11.87
N THR A 192 -15.21 2.35 10.63
CA THR A 192 -15.88 1.36 9.79
C THR A 192 -14.95 0.51 8.96
N VAL A 193 -13.69 0.87 8.85
CA VAL A 193 -12.69 0.12 8.08
C VAL A 193 -11.73 -0.65 8.98
N PHE A 194 -11.78 -0.40 10.28
CA PHE A 194 -10.97 -1.12 11.25
C PHE A 194 -11.42 -2.58 11.36
N GLY A 195 -10.45 -3.49 11.40
CA GLY A 195 -10.72 -4.93 11.43
C GLY A 195 -10.79 -5.60 10.05
N TYR A 196 -10.78 -4.83 8.96
CA TYR A 196 -10.52 -5.36 7.62
C TYR A 196 -9.02 -5.50 7.36
N GLY A 197 -8.66 -6.23 6.30
CA GLY A 197 -7.29 -6.36 5.85
C GLY A 197 -6.97 -5.64 4.55
N LEU A 198 -5.71 -5.28 4.42
CA LEU A 198 -5.07 -4.73 3.24
C LEU A 198 -4.00 -5.72 2.76
N ILE A 199 -3.74 -5.78 1.46
CA ILE A 199 -2.54 -6.43 0.93
C ILE A 199 -1.59 -5.35 0.43
N ILE A 200 -0.33 -5.40 0.87
CA ILE A 200 0.71 -4.46 0.47
C ILE A 200 1.88 -5.21 -0.16
N LYS A 201 2.37 -4.72 -1.29
CA LYS A 201 3.64 -5.15 -1.88
C LYS A 201 4.73 -4.11 -1.59
N VAL A 202 5.84 -4.53 -0.97
CA VAL A 202 7.00 -3.66 -0.73
C VAL A 202 8.23 -4.18 -1.47
N SER A 203 9.11 -3.27 -1.91
CA SER A 203 10.29 -3.67 -2.70
C SER A 203 11.38 -4.35 -1.86
N SER A 204 11.47 -4.02 -0.57
CA SER A 204 12.46 -4.53 0.38
C SER A 204 11.86 -4.63 1.77
N ASP A 205 12.49 -5.43 2.64
CA ASP A 205 12.13 -5.50 4.05
C ASP A 205 12.15 -4.10 4.67
N CYS A 206 11.13 -3.77 5.46
CA CYS A 206 10.94 -2.43 6.01
C CYS A 206 10.05 -2.45 7.25
N THR A 207 9.93 -1.31 7.93
CA THR A 207 8.97 -1.13 9.03
C THR A 207 7.96 -0.05 8.62
N LEU A 208 6.67 -0.37 8.72
CA LEU A 208 5.61 0.63 8.57
C LEU A 208 5.74 1.68 9.68
N GLY A 209 5.26 2.89 9.45
CA GLY A 209 5.29 3.98 10.42
C GLY A 209 3.96 4.71 10.44
N SER A 210 3.67 5.40 11.55
CA SER A 210 2.57 6.35 11.62
C SER A 210 3.03 7.73 11.16
N SER A 211 2.16 8.44 10.44
CA SER A 211 2.33 9.85 10.01
C SER A 211 2.50 10.85 11.16
N SER A 212 2.33 10.40 12.41
CA SER A 212 2.44 11.22 13.63
C SER A 212 3.86 11.74 13.92
N VAL A 213 4.87 11.35 13.13
CA VAL A 213 6.13 12.10 13.09
C VAL A 213 5.96 13.22 12.07
N SER A 214 5.39 14.36 12.49
CA SER A 214 5.85 15.61 11.91
C SER A 214 7.36 15.58 12.09
N SER A 215 8.14 15.52 11.01
CA SER A 215 9.59 15.59 11.13
C SER A 215 9.92 16.91 11.83
N THR A 216 10.08 16.87 13.15
CA THR A 216 10.59 17.98 13.95
C THR A 216 12.09 18.11 13.75
N ASN A 217 12.72 17.09 13.16
CA ASN A 217 13.95 17.32 12.43
C ASN A 217 13.60 18.17 11.21
N PRO A 218 14.18 19.38 11.07
CA PRO A 218 14.07 20.12 9.82
C PRO A 218 14.45 19.16 8.68
N PRO A 219 13.84 19.29 7.48
CA PRO A 219 14.29 18.54 6.32
C PRO A 219 15.81 18.63 6.30
N SER A 220 16.47 17.47 6.23
CA SER A 220 17.91 17.45 6.00
C SER A 220 18.16 18.39 4.85
N LEU A 221 19.01 19.41 5.08
CA LEU A 221 19.53 20.22 3.99
C LEU A 221 19.97 19.25 2.90
N PRO A 222 19.65 19.53 1.62
CA PRO A 222 20.04 18.63 0.54
C PRO A 222 21.47 18.21 0.81
N SER A 223 21.71 16.91 0.99
CA SER A 223 23.08 16.46 1.08
C SER A 223 23.77 17.00 -0.16
N ASP A 224 24.98 17.50 -0.01
CA ASP A 224 25.87 17.80 -1.12
C ASP A 224 26.25 16.50 -1.86
N GLU A 225 25.28 15.65 -2.20
CA GLU A 225 25.33 14.93 -3.45
C GLU A 225 25.14 16.02 -4.50
N GLU A 226 26.29 16.56 -4.94
CA GLU A 226 26.42 17.31 -6.18
C GLU A 226 25.45 16.73 -7.19
N GLY A 227 24.54 17.58 -7.69
CA GLY A 227 23.53 17.13 -8.63
C GLY A 227 24.24 16.43 -9.77
N SER A 228 24.08 15.11 -9.85
CA SER A 228 24.81 14.33 -10.84
C SER A 228 24.24 14.70 -12.20
N CYS A 229 24.99 15.52 -12.92
CA CYS A 229 24.85 15.66 -14.35
C CYS A 229 25.29 14.32 -14.95
N ILE A 230 24.35 13.63 -15.58
CA ILE A 230 24.61 12.41 -16.34
C ILE A 230 24.46 12.74 -17.81
N ASP A 231 25.51 12.45 -18.56
CA ASP A 231 25.53 12.56 -20.01
C ASP A 231 25.35 11.18 -20.65
N SER A 232 24.45 11.06 -21.62
CA SER A 232 24.05 9.74 -22.15
C SER A 232 25.05 9.12 -23.12
N ASP A 233 25.95 9.92 -23.70
CA ASP A 233 26.99 9.50 -24.65
C ASP A 233 28.42 9.55 -24.06
N GLY A 234 28.52 9.91 -22.78
CA GLY A 234 29.78 9.90 -22.02
C GLY A 234 30.62 11.17 -22.11
N GLY A 235 30.07 12.30 -22.56
CA GLY A 235 30.73 13.61 -22.53
C GLY A 235 30.75 14.28 -23.90
N LEU A 236 31.90 14.81 -24.33
CA LEU A 236 32.02 15.39 -25.67
C LEU A 236 32.06 14.29 -26.74
N ASN A 237 30.92 14.00 -27.38
CA ASN A 237 30.76 12.98 -28.42
C ASN A 237 29.89 13.49 -29.59
N TYR A 238 30.50 14.29 -30.46
CA TYR A 238 29.84 14.92 -31.61
C TYR A 238 29.17 14.00 -32.65
N TYR A 239 29.33 12.67 -32.55
CA TYR A 239 28.83 11.70 -33.53
C TYR A 239 27.74 10.77 -32.98
N GLU A 240 27.42 10.90 -31.70
CA GLU A 240 26.26 10.28 -31.05
C GLU A 240 25.37 11.41 -30.50
N ASN A 241 24.06 11.16 -30.33
CA ASN A 241 23.18 12.18 -29.79
C ASN A 241 23.10 12.03 -28.27
N GLY A 242 23.63 13.00 -27.55
CA GLY A 242 23.66 13.11 -26.10
C GLY A 242 22.42 13.75 -25.48
N MET A 243 22.15 13.36 -24.23
CA MET A 243 21.03 13.83 -23.42
C MET A 243 21.48 14.00 -21.97
N ILE A 244 21.42 15.23 -21.48
CA ILE A 244 21.74 15.58 -20.10
C ILE A 244 20.57 15.30 -19.17
N THR A 245 20.85 14.57 -18.11
CA THR A 245 19.94 14.31 -16.99
C THR A 245 20.52 14.93 -15.72
N ILE A 246 19.75 15.78 -15.04
CA ILE A 246 20.14 16.39 -13.76
C ILE A 246 19.18 15.87 -12.70
N ASN A 247 19.69 15.19 -11.67
CA ASN A 247 18.88 14.65 -10.58
C ASN A 247 17.71 13.77 -11.07
N GLY A 248 17.98 12.93 -12.08
CA GLY A 248 16.98 12.05 -12.69
C GLY A 248 15.93 12.74 -13.57
N THR A 249 16.03 14.05 -13.79
CA THR A 249 15.16 14.82 -14.70
C THR A 249 15.89 15.18 -15.97
N GLN A 250 15.30 14.86 -17.12
CA GLN A 250 15.84 15.20 -18.44
C GLN A 250 15.89 16.72 -18.62
N PHE A 251 17.07 17.26 -18.94
CA PHE A 251 17.30 18.69 -19.05
C PHE A 251 17.32 19.16 -20.51
N ARG A 252 18.38 18.81 -21.25
CA ARG A 252 18.60 19.18 -22.65
C ARG A 252 19.46 18.12 -23.32
N GLY A 253 19.27 17.94 -24.62
CA GLY A 253 20.16 17.14 -25.45
C GLY A 253 20.77 17.97 -26.55
N ASP A 254 21.63 17.32 -27.31
CA ASP A 254 22.38 17.96 -28.38
C ASP A 254 21.48 18.49 -29.48
N LEU A 255 21.92 19.59 -30.09
CA LEU A 255 21.08 20.33 -31.03
C LEU A 255 21.86 20.83 -32.22
N CYS A 256 21.39 20.46 -33.41
CA CYS A 256 21.83 21.05 -34.66
C CYS A 256 21.33 22.49 -34.80
N LEU A 257 22.25 23.45 -34.79
CA LEU A 257 21.99 24.85 -35.07
C LEU A 257 22.04 25.08 -36.58
N ASN A 258 20.89 24.95 -37.24
CA ASN A 258 20.77 25.30 -38.65
C ASN A 258 20.72 26.82 -38.84
N TYR A 259 21.88 27.45 -38.84
CA TYR A 259 22.03 28.85 -39.21
C TYR A 259 22.22 28.94 -40.73
N TYR A 260 21.10 28.96 -41.46
CA TYR A 260 21.01 29.27 -42.90
C TYR A 260 21.64 28.29 -43.90
N ASN A 261 21.00 27.16 -44.21
CA ASN A 261 21.15 26.43 -45.50
C ASN A 261 22.59 26.19 -46.01
N THR A 262 23.59 26.19 -45.13
CA THR A 262 24.96 25.88 -45.47
C THR A 262 25.11 24.37 -45.54
N GLU A 263 25.95 23.90 -46.45
CA GLU A 263 26.29 22.47 -46.61
C GLU A 263 26.89 21.88 -45.32
N TYR A 264 27.35 22.76 -44.40
CA TYR A 264 27.86 22.47 -43.07
C TYR A 264 26.85 22.86 -41.98
N GLY A 265 26.63 21.97 -41.01
CA GLY A 265 25.81 22.22 -39.82
C GLY A 265 26.67 22.44 -38.58
N THR A 266 26.30 23.39 -37.72
CA THR A 266 26.93 23.56 -36.40
C THR A 266 26.14 22.75 -35.37
N LEU A 267 26.81 21.83 -34.68
CA LEU A 267 26.29 21.12 -33.53
C LEU A 267 26.51 21.96 -32.27
N ARG A 268 25.47 22.09 -31.44
CA ARG A 268 25.62 22.50 -30.05
C ARG A 268 25.57 21.25 -29.19
N GLU A 269 26.75 20.87 -28.70
CA GLU A 269 26.95 19.78 -27.76
C GLU A 269 26.63 20.26 -26.35
N TYR A 270 25.86 19.49 -25.59
CA TYR A 270 25.71 19.66 -24.15
C TYR A 270 26.40 18.49 -23.45
N TYR A 271 27.27 18.79 -22.48
CA TYR A 271 27.99 17.75 -21.76
C TYR A 271 28.12 18.05 -20.27
N CYS A 272 28.42 17.02 -19.49
CA CYS A 272 28.74 17.15 -18.05
C CYS A 272 30.26 17.28 -17.86
N ASP A 273 30.71 18.33 -17.17
CA ASP A 273 32.13 18.46 -16.80
C ASP A 273 32.51 17.60 -15.58
N SER A 274 33.80 17.59 -15.21
CA SER A 274 34.31 16.79 -14.09
C SER A 274 33.75 17.20 -12.73
N ASP A 275 33.20 18.42 -12.64
CA ASP A 275 32.60 18.98 -11.43
C ASP A 275 31.07 18.80 -11.43
N GLY A 276 30.52 18.03 -12.38
CA GLY A 276 29.10 17.73 -12.51
C GLY A 276 28.25 18.90 -13.04
N ASN A 277 28.86 19.93 -13.64
CA ASN A 277 28.12 21.05 -14.22
C ASN A 277 27.80 20.80 -15.69
N VAL A 278 26.65 21.30 -16.14
CA VAL A 278 26.28 21.30 -17.55
C VAL A 278 27.09 22.37 -18.27
N GLN A 279 27.86 21.94 -19.26
CA GLN A 279 28.58 22.78 -20.20
C GLN A 279 27.98 22.66 -21.60
N GLN A 280 28.41 23.53 -22.51
CA GLN A 280 28.09 23.40 -23.93
C GLN A 280 29.27 23.80 -24.81
N GLU A 281 29.40 23.15 -25.95
CA GLU A 281 30.39 23.46 -26.98
C GLU A 281 29.70 23.63 -28.35
N LEU A 282 30.24 24.52 -29.19
CA LEU A 282 29.81 24.63 -30.58
C LEU A 282 30.84 23.93 -31.46
N TYR A 283 30.40 22.94 -32.22
CA TYR A 283 31.24 22.13 -33.09
C TYR A 283 30.75 22.22 -34.55
N GLU A 284 31.65 22.49 -35.49
CA GLU A 284 31.31 22.50 -36.92
C GLU A 284 31.39 21.07 -37.46
N CYS A 285 30.25 20.47 -37.82
CA CYS A 285 30.23 19.12 -38.36
C CYS A 285 30.96 19.08 -39.72
N PRO A 286 31.82 18.07 -39.97
CA PRO A 286 32.56 17.95 -41.23
C PRO A 286 31.67 17.84 -42.47
N ASN A 287 30.50 17.21 -42.34
CA ASN A 287 29.45 17.25 -43.36
C ASN A 287 28.23 17.97 -42.78
N LYS A 288 27.31 17.25 -42.14
CA LYS A 288 26.01 17.79 -41.71
C LYS A 288 25.72 17.37 -40.27
N CYS A 289 24.99 18.23 -39.58
CA CYS A 289 24.38 17.89 -38.31
C CYS A 289 22.96 17.38 -38.57
N ILE A 290 22.62 16.18 -38.10
CA ILE A 290 21.27 15.61 -38.16
C ILE A 290 20.90 15.10 -36.77
N ASP A 291 19.73 15.51 -36.28
CA ASP A 291 19.12 15.00 -35.04
C ASP A 291 20.04 15.01 -33.82
N GLY A 292 20.86 16.06 -33.66
CA GLY A 292 21.76 16.23 -32.52
C GLY A 292 23.13 15.57 -32.69
N ALA A 293 23.49 15.04 -33.87
CA ALA A 293 24.80 14.45 -34.11
C ALA A 293 25.38 14.82 -35.50
N CYS A 294 26.70 14.80 -35.61
CA CYS A 294 27.41 14.92 -36.89
C CYS A 294 27.42 13.59 -37.66
N ILE A 295 27.27 13.65 -38.99
CA ILE A 295 27.27 12.51 -39.91
C ILE A 295 28.36 12.65 -40.97
#